data_AF-A0A7J5VWR5-F1
#
_entry.id   AF-A0A7J5VWR5-F1
#
_cell.length_a   1.000
_cell.length_b   1.000
_cell.length_c   1.000
_cell.angle_alpha   90.00
_cell.angle_beta   90.00
_cell.angle_gamma   90.00
#
_symmetry.space_group_name_H-M   'P 1'
#
loop_
_entity.id
_entity.type
_entity.pdbx_description
1 polymer ?
#
loop_
_entity_poly.entity_id
_entity_poly.type
_entity_poly.pdbx_seq_one_letter_code
_entity_poly.pdbx_strand_id
1 'polypeptide(L)'
;MKKITTSAELKAAIYELEFEQEQLGVELHDTFNLAYESLKPINLIKSVINQATGSDDDSGNLLTNSLGFGAGYLSKVLIQATLRKPLSRMIGTAVMFGLQTLVSKNPETLRAIGSGIINIFRRRKMRNEELEQDVS
;
A
#
# COMPACT_ATOMS: atom_id res chain seq x y z
N MET A 1 -35.80 -13.32 -36.54
CA MET A 1 -35.29 -12.39 -37.57
C MET A 1 -36.43 -11.99 -38.49
N LYS A 2 -36.74 -10.69 -38.58
CA LYS A 2 -37.67 -10.19 -39.62
C LYS A 2 -37.00 -10.40 -40.99
N LYS A 3 -37.74 -10.96 -41.95
CA LYS A 3 -37.26 -11.07 -43.34
C LYS A 3 -37.38 -9.70 -43.99
N ILE A 4 -36.26 -9.12 -44.37
CA ILE A 4 -36.21 -7.88 -45.15
C ILE A 4 -36.58 -8.25 -46.59
N THR A 5 -37.66 -7.66 -47.11
CA THR A 5 -38.19 -7.98 -48.44
C THR A 5 -38.21 -6.78 -49.37
N THR A 6 -38.02 -5.56 -48.84
CA THR A 6 -38.04 -4.32 -49.62
C THR A 6 -36.80 -3.46 -49.39
N SER A 7 -36.48 -2.59 -50.36
CA SER A 7 -35.37 -1.62 -50.26
C SER A 7 -35.54 -0.64 -49.09
N ALA A 8 -36.77 -0.27 -48.74
CA ALA A 8 -37.06 0.63 -47.63
C ALA A 8 -36.79 -0.05 -46.27
N GLU A 9 -37.19 -1.32 -46.12
CA GLU A 9 -36.90 -2.13 -44.93
C GLU A 9 -35.39 -2.34 -44.76
N LEU A 10 -34.66 -2.53 -45.86
CA LEU A 10 -33.20 -2.68 -45.80
C LEU A 10 -32.51 -1.42 -45.27
N LYS A 11 -32.93 -0.24 -45.75
CA LYS A 11 -32.38 1.03 -45.27
C LYS A 11 -32.71 1.30 -43.80
N ALA A 12 -33.93 0.98 -43.37
CA ALA A 12 -34.33 1.11 -41.97
C ALA A 12 -33.51 0.18 -41.07
N ALA A 13 -33.26 -1.06 -41.49
CA ALA A 13 -32.43 -2.00 -40.76
C ALA A 13 -30.96 -1.58 -40.71
N ILE A 14 -30.42 -1.00 -41.78
CA ILE A 14 -29.05 -0.44 -41.77
C ILE A 14 -28.95 0.69 -40.74
N TYR A 15 -29.92 1.60 -40.73
CA TYR A 15 -29.92 2.72 -39.78
C TYR A 15 -30.04 2.24 -38.33
N GLU A 16 -30.89 1.24 -38.08
CA GLU A 16 -31.01 0.60 -36.76
C GLU A 16 -29.70 -0.05 -36.31
N LEU A 17 -29.03 -0.78 -37.21
CA LEU A 17 -27.74 -1.42 -36.93
C LEU A 17 -26.60 -0.41 -36.74
N GLU A 18 -26.57 0.68 -37.49
CA GLU A 18 -25.61 1.77 -37.32
C GLU A 18 -25.77 2.44 -35.95
N PHE A 19 -27.03 2.69 -35.55
CA PHE A 19 -27.34 3.24 -34.24
C PHE A 19 -26.98 2.30 -33.09
N GLU A 20 -27.26 1.00 -33.23
CA GLU A 20 -26.87 -0.02 -32.26
C GLU A 20 -25.33 -0.14 -32.16
N GLN A 21 -24.63 -0.10 -33.30
CA GLN A 21 -23.18 -0.13 -33.35
C GLN A 21 -22.56 1.09 -32.65
N GLU A 22 -23.11 2.28 -32.85
CA GLU A 22 -22.65 3.50 -32.18
C GLU A 22 -22.82 3.39 -30.65
N GLN A 23 -23.97 2.91 -30.17
CA GLN A 23 -24.20 2.69 -28.75
C GLN A 23 -23.24 1.67 -28.14
N LEU A 24 -23.05 0.53 -28.81
CA LEU A 24 -22.11 -0.49 -28.36
C LEU A 24 -20.68 0.05 -28.30
N GLY A 25 -20.30 0.92 -29.24
CA GLY A 25 -19.00 1.59 -29.24
C GLY A 25 -18.80 2.49 -28.01
N VAL A 26 -19.82 3.27 -27.64
CA VAL A 26 -19.80 4.12 -26.44
C VAL A 26 -19.73 3.27 -25.16
N GLU A 27 -20.57 2.24 -25.05
CA GLU A 27 -20.59 1.35 -23.88
C GLU A 27 -19.24 0.62 -23.69
N LEU A 28 -18.62 0.18 -24.79
CA LEU A 28 -17.32 -0.46 -24.76
C LEU A 28 -16.22 0.52 -24.32
N HIS A 29 -16.29 1.77 -24.78
CA HIS A 29 -15.34 2.80 -24.36
C HIS A 29 -15.46 3.09 -22.86
N ASP A 30 -16.69 3.20 -22.36
CA ASP A 30 -16.95 3.48 -20.94
C ASP A 30 -16.54 2.32 -20.05
N THR A 31 -16.88 1.07 -20.43
CA THR A 31 -16.42 -0.12 -19.68
C THR A 31 -14.91 -0.27 -19.71
N PHE A 32 -14.25 0.03 -20.84
CA PHE A 32 -12.79 0.05 -20.91
C PHE A 32 -12.18 1.12 -19.98
N ASN A 33 -12.70 2.34 -20.01
CA ASN A 33 -12.21 3.42 -19.15
C ASN A 33 -12.43 3.09 -17.67
N LEU A 34 -13.60 2.55 -17.30
CA LEU A 34 -13.87 2.11 -15.93
C LEU A 34 -12.92 0.99 -15.49
N ALA A 35 -12.69 0.00 -16.36
CA ALA A 35 -11.72 -1.06 -16.09
C ALA A 35 -10.31 -0.48 -15.91
N TYR A 36 -9.88 0.42 -16.81
CA TYR A 36 -8.59 1.09 -16.74
C TYR A 36 -8.43 1.91 -15.45
N GLU A 37 -9.42 2.73 -15.11
CA GLU A 37 -9.45 3.49 -13.85
C GLU A 37 -9.40 2.56 -12.64
N SER A 38 -10.16 1.45 -12.64
CA SER A 38 -10.18 0.50 -11.53
C SER A 38 -8.82 -0.19 -11.28
N LEU A 39 -8.04 -0.41 -12.34
CA LEU A 39 -6.72 -1.04 -12.29
C LEU A 39 -5.62 -0.05 -11.88
N LYS A 40 -5.90 1.26 -11.81
CA LYS A 40 -4.93 2.22 -11.31
C LYS A 40 -4.57 1.89 -9.86
N PRO A 41 -3.27 1.88 -9.48
CA PRO A 41 -2.84 1.51 -8.14
C PRO A 41 -3.55 2.27 -7.02
N ILE A 42 -3.81 3.57 -7.23
CA ILE A 42 -4.52 4.41 -6.27
C ILE A 42 -5.96 3.92 -6.00
N ASN A 43 -6.66 3.46 -7.04
CA ASN A 43 -8.04 2.97 -6.94
C ASN A 43 -8.10 1.55 -6.36
N LEU A 44 -7.08 0.72 -6.62
CA LEU A 44 -6.91 -0.57 -5.96
C LEU A 44 -6.67 -0.42 -4.45
N ILE A 45 -5.81 0.52 -4.05
CA ILE A 45 -5.57 0.81 -2.62
C ILE A 45 -6.85 1.33 -1.97
N LYS A 46 -7.55 2.27 -2.64
CA LYS A 46 -8.80 2.84 -2.14
C LYS A 46 -9.90 1.80 -2.00
N SER A 47 -10.04 0.88 -2.96
CA SER A 47 -11.05 -0.18 -2.91
C SER A 47 -10.78 -1.18 -1.79
N VAL A 48 -9.51 -1.52 -1.53
CA VAL A 48 -9.13 -2.38 -0.40
C VAL A 48 -9.42 -1.70 0.94
N ILE A 49 -9.09 -0.41 1.08
CA ILE A 49 -9.36 0.35 2.30
C ILE A 49 -10.87 0.48 2.55
N ASN A 50 -11.64 0.88 1.55
CA ASN A 50 -13.10 1.03 1.68
C ASN A 50 -13.80 -0.30 2.01
N GLN A 51 -13.36 -1.41 1.41
CA GLN A 51 -13.87 -2.74 1.75
C GLN A 51 -13.49 -3.14 3.18
N ALA A 52 -12.30 -2.79 3.66
CA ALA A 52 -11.87 -3.09 5.02
C ALA A 52 -12.58 -2.24 6.09
N THR A 53 -13.04 -1.04 5.76
CA THR A 53 -13.73 -0.13 6.70
C THR A 53 -15.25 -0.23 6.65
N GLY A 54 -15.82 -0.84 5.60
CA GLY A 54 -17.26 -0.91 5.37
C GLY A 54 -17.96 -2.18 5.88
N SER A 55 -17.19 -3.22 6.27
CA SER A 55 -17.74 -4.45 6.86
C SER A 55 -17.50 -4.46 8.37
N ASP A 56 -18.58 -4.26 9.13
CA ASP A 56 -18.58 -4.21 10.60
C ASP A 56 -18.18 -5.52 11.29
N ASP A 57 -17.89 -6.60 10.55
CA ASP A 57 -17.66 -7.94 11.14
C ASP A 57 -16.23 -8.50 10.95
N ASP A 58 -15.41 -7.95 10.04
CA ASP A 58 -14.07 -8.50 9.72
C ASP A 58 -12.97 -7.43 9.51
N SER A 59 -13.31 -6.16 9.73
CA SER A 59 -12.42 -5.00 9.55
C SER A 59 -11.08 -5.14 10.27
N GLY A 60 -11.06 -5.77 11.45
CA GLY A 60 -9.85 -6.05 12.22
C GLY A 60 -8.85 -6.97 11.49
N ASN A 61 -9.31 -8.05 10.85
CA ASN A 61 -8.42 -9.05 10.24
C ASN A 61 -7.82 -8.59 8.91
N LEU A 62 -8.56 -7.82 8.10
CA LEU A 62 -8.05 -7.27 6.84
C LEU A 62 -7.12 -6.08 7.03
N LEU A 63 -7.38 -5.19 8.01
CA LEU A 63 -6.42 -4.16 8.40
C LEU A 63 -5.13 -4.78 8.90
N THR A 64 -5.21 -5.81 9.75
CA THR A 64 -4.00 -6.45 10.30
C THR A 64 -3.20 -7.19 9.22
N ASN A 65 -3.88 -7.86 8.27
CA ASN A 65 -3.20 -8.51 7.14
C ASN A 65 -2.63 -7.49 6.14
N SER A 66 -3.35 -6.42 5.80
CA SER A 66 -2.84 -5.37 4.88
C SER A 66 -1.72 -4.53 5.51
N LEU A 67 -1.75 -4.29 6.82
CA LEU A 67 -0.62 -3.80 7.59
C LEU A 67 0.54 -4.79 7.58
N GLY A 68 0.28 -6.10 7.69
CA GLY A 68 1.31 -7.14 7.57
C GLY A 68 1.96 -7.19 6.18
N PHE A 69 1.18 -7.03 5.11
CA PHE A 69 1.69 -6.94 3.74
C PHE A 69 2.41 -5.61 3.48
N GLY A 70 1.87 -4.49 3.95
CA GLY A 70 2.47 -3.17 3.82
C GLY A 70 3.77 -3.06 4.63
N ALA A 71 3.75 -3.45 5.90
CA ALA A 71 4.91 -3.50 6.77
C ALA A 71 5.92 -4.56 6.30
N GLY A 72 5.47 -5.70 5.79
CA GLY A 72 6.34 -6.73 5.20
C GLY A 72 7.01 -6.27 3.91
N TYR A 73 6.28 -5.57 3.03
CA TYR A 73 6.82 -4.97 1.82
C TYR A 73 7.76 -3.81 2.14
N LEU A 74 7.38 -2.92 3.06
CA LEU A 74 8.25 -1.86 3.56
C LEU A 74 9.48 -2.44 4.24
N SER A 75 9.35 -3.49 5.03
CA SER A 75 10.49 -4.20 5.65
C SER A 75 11.38 -4.82 4.58
N LYS A 76 10.82 -5.48 3.56
CA LYS A 76 11.58 -6.01 2.41
C LYS A 76 12.28 -4.89 1.62
N VAL A 77 11.61 -3.76 1.40
CA VAL A 77 12.18 -2.58 0.74
C VAL A 77 13.27 -1.98 1.60
N LEU A 78 13.09 -1.83 2.91
CA LEU A 78 14.10 -1.31 3.84
C LEU A 78 15.31 -2.25 3.94
N ILE A 79 15.07 -3.56 4.02
CA ILE A 79 16.11 -4.60 4.08
C ILE A 79 16.86 -4.71 2.73
N GLN A 80 16.17 -4.64 1.60
CA GLN A 80 16.80 -4.57 0.27
C GLN A 80 17.45 -3.22 -0.01
N ALA A 81 16.93 -2.12 0.58
CA ALA A 81 17.54 -0.81 0.55
C ALA A 81 18.81 -0.74 1.42
N THR A 82 18.91 -1.53 2.49
CA THR A 82 20.19 -1.73 3.16
C THR A 82 21.21 -2.44 2.28
N LEU A 83 20.78 -3.25 1.30
CA LEU A 83 21.67 -3.79 0.25
C LEU A 83 22.02 -2.75 -0.85
N ARG A 84 21.16 -1.74 -1.10
CA ARG A 84 21.44 -0.62 -2.03
C ARG A 84 21.91 0.64 -1.28
N LYS A 85 23.22 0.88 -1.28
CA LYS A 85 23.94 1.98 -0.57
C LYS A 85 23.31 3.41 -0.57
N PRO A 86 22.56 3.90 -1.57
CA PRO A 86 22.04 5.27 -1.51
C PRO A 86 20.83 5.48 -0.58
N LEU A 87 19.88 4.54 -0.50
CA LEU A 87 18.62 4.77 0.23
C LEU A 87 18.77 4.58 1.74
N SER A 88 19.62 3.63 2.16
CA SER A 88 20.02 3.49 3.58
C SER A 88 20.70 4.74 4.13
N ARG A 89 21.47 5.47 3.31
CA ARG A 89 22.03 6.77 3.69
C ARG A 89 20.94 7.81 3.89
N MET A 90 19.93 7.89 3.03
CA MET A 90 18.84 8.87 3.18
C MET A 90 18.06 8.68 4.48
N ILE A 91 17.75 7.41 4.83
CA ILE A 91 17.08 7.08 6.08
C ILE A 91 17.97 7.44 7.28
N GLY A 92 19.26 7.07 7.21
CA GLY A 92 20.23 7.45 8.24
C GLY A 92 20.34 8.97 8.43
N THR A 93 20.36 9.73 7.33
CA THR A 93 20.40 11.19 7.36
C THR A 93 19.10 11.79 7.92
N ALA A 94 17.93 11.24 7.58
CA ALA A 94 16.66 11.70 8.11
C ALA A 94 16.54 11.46 9.62
N VAL A 95 16.98 10.28 10.09
CA VAL A 95 17.06 9.97 11.53
C VAL A 95 18.04 10.91 12.23
N MET A 96 19.23 11.12 11.65
CA MET A 96 20.25 12.02 12.21
C MET A 96 19.75 13.47 12.28
N PHE A 97 19.04 13.94 11.25
CA PHE A 97 18.44 15.27 11.21
C PHE A 97 17.32 15.43 12.23
N GLY A 98 16.49 14.41 12.40
CA GLY A 98 15.45 14.35 13.44
C GLY A 98 16.06 14.42 14.84
N LEU A 99 17.11 13.63 15.10
CA LEU A 99 17.85 13.67 16.35
C LEU A 99 18.47 15.05 16.58
N GLN A 100 19.18 15.61 15.59
CA GLN A 100 19.82 16.92 15.70
C GLN A 100 18.81 18.05 15.98
N THR A 101 17.64 18.00 15.34
CA THR A 101 16.54 18.95 15.61
C THR A 101 16.02 18.80 17.05
N LEU A 102 15.92 17.56 17.55
CA LEU A 102 15.52 17.28 18.93
C LEU A 102 16.59 17.73 19.93
N VAL A 103 17.87 17.50 19.65
CA VAL A 103 19.00 17.94 20.48
C VAL A 103 19.04 19.47 20.59
N SER A 104 18.88 20.17 19.47
CA SER A 104 18.91 21.63 19.44
C SER A 104 17.74 22.27 20.17
N LYS A 105 16.58 21.59 20.26
CA LYS A 105 15.38 22.12 20.90
C LYS A 105 15.19 21.66 22.34
N ASN A 106 15.57 20.43 22.68
CA ASN A 106 15.37 19.83 24.00
C ASN A 106 16.47 18.79 24.34
N PRO A 107 17.61 19.20 24.90
CA PRO A 107 18.73 18.31 25.22
C PRO A 107 18.40 17.28 26.33
N GLU A 108 17.43 17.59 27.20
CA GLU A 108 16.88 16.68 28.22
C GLU A 108 16.28 15.41 27.59
N THR A 109 15.54 15.56 26.49
CA THR A 109 14.88 14.46 25.78
C THR A 109 15.89 13.48 25.17
N LEU A 110 17.04 13.98 24.72
CA LEU A 110 18.14 13.13 24.24
C LEU A 110 18.72 12.28 25.37
N ARG A 111 18.92 12.84 26.56
CA ARG A 111 19.43 12.09 27.73
C ARG A 111 18.46 10.99 28.15
N ALA A 112 17.16 11.26 28.13
CA ALA A 112 16.14 10.26 28.43
C ALA A 112 16.12 9.12 27.40
N ILE A 113 16.16 9.45 26.10
CA ILE A 113 16.21 8.45 25.02
C ILE A 113 17.50 7.63 25.07
N GLY A 114 18.65 8.29 25.23
CA GLY A 114 19.96 7.65 25.28
C GLY A 114 20.10 6.73 26.50
N SER A 115 19.70 7.18 27.69
CA SER A 115 19.71 6.36 28.90
C SER A 115 18.74 5.17 28.81
N GLY A 116 17.59 5.34 28.17
CA GLY A 116 16.65 4.25 27.89
C GLY A 116 17.25 3.17 26.99
N ILE A 117 17.87 3.58 25.87
CA ILE A 117 18.52 2.66 24.93
C ILE A 117 19.68 1.92 25.61
N ILE A 118 20.58 2.64 26.29
CA ILE A 118 21.71 2.04 27.01
C ILE A 118 21.23 1.04 28.06
N ASN A 119 20.18 1.37 28.82
CA ASN A 119 19.61 0.46 29.81
C ASN A 119 19.00 -0.80 29.19
N ILE A 120 18.36 -0.70 28.02
CA ILE A 120 17.83 -1.87 27.29
C ILE A 120 18.97 -2.79 26.84
N PHE A 121 20.04 -2.24 26.27
CA PHE A 121 21.21 -3.03 25.86
C PHE A 121 21.94 -3.65 27.06
N ARG A 122 22.09 -2.91 28.16
CA ARG A 122 22.71 -3.42 29.40
C ARG A 122 21.90 -4.53 30.05
N ARG A 123 20.57 -4.41 30.07
CA ARG A 123 19.64 -5.45 30.60
C ARG A 123 19.61 -6.71 29.75
N ARG A 124 19.94 -6.64 28.45
CA ARG A 124 20.07 -7.82 27.59
C ARG A 124 21.40 -8.53 27.84
N LYS A 125 22.48 -7.77 28.01
CA LYS A 125 23.82 -8.32 28.32
C LYS A 125 23.83 -9.10 29.64
N MET A 126 23.31 -8.49 30.71
CA MET A 126 23.28 -9.12 32.05
C MET A 126 22.45 -10.41 32.08
N ARG A 127 21.31 -10.44 31.35
CA ARG A 127 20.44 -11.62 31.28
C ARG A 127 21.09 -12.79 30.53
N ASN A 128 21.94 -12.50 29.56
CA ASN A 128 22.67 -13.55 28.85
C ASN A 128 23.83 -14.09 29.71
N GLU A 129 24.43 -13.25 30.56
CA GLU A 129 25.48 -13.67 31.51
C GLU A 129 24.92 -14.52 32.66
N GLU A 130 23.69 -14.23 33.15
CA GLU A 130 23.00 -15.06 34.16
C GLU A 130 22.62 -16.46 33.62
N LEU A 131 22.29 -16.57 32.33
CA LEU A 131 21.94 -17.86 31.69
C LEU A 131 23.17 -18.75 31.41
N GLU A 132 24.38 -18.20 31.38
CA GLU A 132 25.63 -18.98 31.23
C GLU A 132 26.15 -19.52 32.57
N GLN A 133 25.79 -18.92 33.70
CA GLN A 133 26.19 -19.36 35.05
C GLN A 133 25.34 -20.49 35.63
N ASP A 134 24.09 -20.67 35.19
CA ASP A 134 23.21 -21.78 35.62
C ASP A 134 23.44 -23.10 34.84
N VAL A 135 24.37 -23.11 33.87
CA VAL A 135 24.67 -24.26 32.99
C VAL A 135 26.09 -24.84 33.23
N SER A 136 26.84 -24.33 34.22
CA SER A 136 28.13 -24.90 34.69
C SER A 136 28.03 -25.44 36.10
#